data_AF-A0A2N2TBL5-F1
#
_entry.id   AF-A0A2N2TBL5-F1
#
_cell.length_a   1.000
_cell.length_b   1.000
_cell.length_c   1.000
_cell.angle_alpha   90.00
_cell.angle_beta   90.00
_cell.angle_gamma   90.00
#
_symmetry.space_group_name_H-M   'P 1'
#
loop_
_entity.id
_entity.type
_entity.pdbx_description
1 polymer ?
#
loop_
_entity_poly.entity_id
_entity_poly.type
_entity_poly.pdbx_seq_one_letter_code
_entity_poly.pdbx_strand_id
1 'polypeptide(L)'
;TLFDATEAEQAALLKSLAQAKAILDKYHQPDGYNIGINHGQAGGQSVPHLHIHLIPRYRGDKEDPRGGVRWVLPDKAKYWA
;
A
#
# COMPACT_ATOMS: atom_id res chain seq x y z
N THR A 1 4.64 -14.33 6.69
CA THR A 1 3.58 -13.64 5.90
C THR A 1 2.62 -12.93 6.85
N LEU A 2 1.53 -12.29 6.39
CA LEU A 2 0.53 -11.73 7.33
C LEU A 2 -0.05 -12.81 8.25
N PHE A 3 -0.28 -14.02 7.71
CA PHE A 3 -0.84 -15.15 8.45
C PHE A 3 0.17 -15.86 9.38
N ASP A 4 1.47 -15.65 9.15
CA ASP A 4 2.52 -16.17 10.04
C ASP A 4 2.97 -15.13 11.08
N ALA A 5 2.61 -13.86 10.90
CA ALA A 5 2.94 -12.81 11.85
C ALA A 5 2.13 -12.99 13.12
N THR A 6 2.79 -12.87 14.27
CA THR A 6 2.13 -12.86 15.58
C THR A 6 1.15 -11.70 15.68
N GLU A 7 0.17 -11.80 16.58
CA GLU A 7 -0.78 -10.71 16.83
C GLU A 7 -0.07 -9.39 17.20
N ALA A 8 1.03 -9.49 17.96
CA ALA A 8 1.86 -8.35 18.32
C ALA A 8 2.51 -7.69 17.09
N GLU A 9 3.04 -8.49 16.16
CA GLU A 9 3.62 -7.98 14.91
C GLU A 9 2.55 -7.36 14.00
N GLN A 10 1.38 -7.98 13.88
CA GLN A 10 0.25 -7.43 13.12
C GLN A 10 -0.19 -6.07 13.69
N ALA A 11 -0.33 -5.97 15.01
CA ALA A 11 -0.65 -4.72 15.68
C ALA A 11 0.46 -3.66 15.48
N ALA A 12 1.72 -4.06 15.54
CA ALA A 12 2.87 -3.17 15.31
C ALA A 12 2.90 -2.64 13.86
N LEU A 13 2.55 -3.45 12.87
CA LEU A 13 2.44 -3.03 11.47
C LEU A 13 1.33 -1.97 11.29
N LEU A 14 0.14 -2.19 11.88
CA LEU A 14 -0.95 -1.22 11.81
C LEU A 14 -0.63 0.08 12.55
N LYS A 15 0.08 0.00 13.69
CA LYS A 15 0.58 1.18 14.41
C LYS A 15 1.57 1.97 13.56
N SER A 16 2.53 1.29 12.95
CA SER A 16 3.52 1.93 12.05
C SER A 16 2.85 2.57 10.84
N LEU A 17 1.82 1.92 10.28
CA LEU A 17 1.02 2.46 9.18
C LEU A 17 0.33 3.77 9.56
N ALA A 18 -0.26 3.85 10.75
CA ALA A 18 -0.89 5.07 11.27
C ALA A 18 0.13 6.20 11.49
N GLN A 19 1.34 5.88 11.98
CA GLN A 19 2.43 6.84 12.13
C GLN A 19 2.91 7.38 10.77
N ALA A 20 3.10 6.50 9.78
CA ALA A 20 3.48 6.89 8.43
C ALA A 20 2.41 7.80 7.79
N LYS A 21 1.11 7.48 7.97
CA LYS A 21 0.01 8.34 7.54
C LYS A 21 0.09 9.73 8.16
N ALA A 22 0.32 9.83 9.47
CA ALA A 22 0.40 11.13 10.15
C ALA A 22 1.55 11.99 9.63
N ILE A 23 2.69 11.38 9.29
CA ILE A 23 3.82 12.05 8.64
C ILE A 23 3.41 12.55 7.25
N LEU A 24 2.76 11.70 6.45
CA LEU A 24 2.31 12.06 5.10
C LEU A 24 1.27 13.18 5.13
N ASP A 25 0.29 13.14 6.04
CA ASP A 25 -0.69 14.21 6.23
C ASP A 25 0.00 15.55 6.55
N LYS A 26 1.01 15.52 7.43
CA LYS A 26 1.73 16.73 7.85
C LYS A 26 2.50 17.40 6.71
N TYR A 27 3.21 16.61 5.90
CA TYR A 27 4.16 17.16 4.92
C TYR A 27 3.62 17.21 3.49
N HIS A 28 2.61 16.39 3.17
CA HIS A 28 2.15 16.21 1.79
C HIS A 28 0.64 16.42 1.61
N GLN A 29 -0.14 16.43 2.69
CA GLN A 29 -1.59 16.67 2.68
C GLN A 29 -2.36 15.86 1.60
N PRO A 30 -2.25 14.53 1.54
CA PRO A 30 -2.98 13.73 0.55
C PRO A 30 -4.49 13.78 0.77
N ASP A 31 -5.27 13.75 -0.32
CA ASP A 31 -6.75 13.71 -0.27
C ASP A 31 -7.30 12.32 0.08
N GLY A 32 -6.46 11.29 -0.02
CA GLY A 32 -6.82 9.91 0.28
C GLY A 32 -5.62 8.96 0.22
N TYR A 33 -5.87 7.67 0.44
CA TYR A 33 -4.83 6.65 0.45
C TYR A 33 -5.32 5.34 -0.17
N ASN A 34 -4.43 4.63 -0.85
CA ASN A 34 -4.59 3.19 -1.07
C ASN A 34 -3.64 2.43 -0.13
N ILE A 35 -4.18 1.40 0.52
CA ILE A 35 -3.45 0.53 1.42
C ILE A 35 -3.60 -0.91 0.91
N GLY A 36 -2.52 -1.69 0.88
CA GLY A 36 -2.58 -3.06 0.38
C GLY A 36 -1.41 -3.93 0.79
N ILE A 37 -1.67 -5.24 0.79
CA ILE A 37 -0.70 -6.31 1.05
C ILE A 37 -0.85 -7.32 -0.07
N ASN A 38 0.26 -7.66 -0.73
CA ASN A 38 0.30 -8.79 -1.66
C ASN A 38 0.94 -9.98 -0.96
N HIS A 39 0.29 -11.13 -1.03
CA HIS A 39 0.75 -12.37 -0.40
C HIS A 39 1.02 -13.43 -1.45
N GLY A 40 2.26 -13.94 -1.47
CA GLY A 40 2.69 -14.99 -2.38
C GLY A 40 2.78 -14.52 -3.84
N GLN A 41 3.43 -15.34 -4.67
CA GLN A 41 3.66 -15.02 -6.07
C GLN A 41 2.37 -14.83 -6.86
N ALA A 42 1.35 -15.67 -6.61
CA ALA A 42 0.03 -15.55 -7.25
C ALA A 42 -0.70 -14.26 -6.86
N GLY A 43 -0.51 -13.77 -5.62
CA GLY A 43 -0.98 -12.46 -5.19
C GLY A 43 -0.19 -11.29 -5.80
N GLY A 44 0.89 -11.56 -6.53
CA GLY A 44 1.82 -10.57 -7.09
C GLY A 44 2.78 -9.97 -6.07
N GLN A 45 3.11 -10.71 -5.01
CA GLN A 45 4.23 -10.36 -4.15
C GLN A 45 5.54 -10.54 -4.93
N SER A 46 6.30 -9.45 -5.10
CA SER A 46 7.61 -9.47 -5.75
C SER A 46 8.75 -9.67 -4.75
N VAL A 47 8.62 -9.12 -3.53
CA VAL A 47 9.62 -9.26 -2.46
C VAL A 47 9.09 -10.24 -1.40
N PRO A 48 9.79 -11.34 -1.10
CA PRO A 48 9.34 -12.39 -0.18
C PRO A 48 9.51 -11.97 1.30
N HIS A 49 8.98 -10.80 1.66
CA HIS A 49 8.93 -10.23 3.00
C HIS A 49 7.56 -9.57 3.17
N LEU A 50 6.88 -9.76 4.30
CA LEU A 50 5.61 -9.09 4.59
C LEU A 50 5.78 -7.56 4.63
N HIS A 51 5.11 -6.85 3.74
CA HIS A 51 5.08 -5.38 3.75
C HIS A 51 3.68 -4.88 3.44
N ILE A 52 3.36 -3.68 3.94
CA ILE A 52 2.13 -2.98 3.67
C ILE A 52 2.47 -1.76 2.81
N HIS A 53 1.80 -1.62 1.67
CA HIS A 53 1.86 -0.40 0.89
C HIS A 53 0.96 0.66 1.52
N LEU A 54 1.49 1.88 1.67
CA LEU A 54 0.72 3.09 1.96
C LEU A 54 0.99 4.08 0.84
N ILE A 55 -0.02 4.32 0.01
CA ILE A 55 0.13 5.11 -1.22
C ILE A 55 -0.76 6.36 -1.11
N PRO A 56 -0.19 7.55 -0.92
CA PRO A 56 -0.89 8.83 -1.01
C PRO A 56 -1.65 8.98 -2.34
N ARG A 57 -2.85 9.54 -2.29
CA ARG A 57 -3.69 9.86 -3.45
C ARG A 57 -4.15 11.32 -3.39
N TYR A 58 -4.31 11.92 -4.56
CA TYR A 58 -4.72 13.31 -4.72
C TYR A 58 -5.87 13.41 -5.71
N ARG A 59 -6.77 14.37 -5.51
CA ARG A 59 -7.85 14.63 -6.47
C ARG A 59 -7.24 14.97 -7.83
N GLY A 60 -7.65 14.23 -8.86
CA GLY A 60 -7.16 14.41 -10.22
C GLY A 60 -5.84 13.69 -10.55
N ASP A 61 -5.24 12.93 -9.62
CA ASP A 61 -4.05 12.12 -9.93
C ASP A 61 -4.35 10.95 -10.89
N LYS A 62 -5.62 10.56 -10.99
CA LYS A 62 -6.16 9.60 -11.95
C LYS A 62 -7.59 10.01 -12.33
N GLU A 63 -7.93 9.82 -13.61
CA GLU A 63 -9.27 10.12 -14.13
C GLU A 63 -10.38 9.30 -13.44
N ASP A 64 -10.17 7.98 -13.30
CA ASP A 64 -11.01 7.11 -12.47
C ASP A 64 -10.16 6.43 -11.39
N PRO A 65 -10.32 6.80 -10.11
CA PRO A 65 -9.52 6.24 -9.02
C PRO A 65 -10.00 4.86 -8.54
N ARG A 66 -11.14 4.34 -9.04
CA ARG A 66 -11.70 3.03 -8.64
C ARG A 66 -10.93 1.89 -9.30
N GLY A 67 -10.75 0.76 -8.61
CA GLY A 67 -10.01 -0.42 -9.14
C GLY A 67 -8.86 -0.91 -8.25
N GLY A 68 -8.60 -0.21 -7.13
CA GLY A 68 -7.64 -0.65 -6.11
C GLY A 68 -6.17 -0.31 -6.43
N VAL A 69 -5.24 -0.86 -5.64
CA VAL A 69 -3.80 -0.50 -5.64
C VAL A 69 -3.14 -0.63 -7.02
N ARG A 70 -3.49 -1.66 -7.80
CA ARG A 70 -2.91 -1.86 -9.15
C ARG A 70 -3.37 -0.84 -10.19
N TRP A 71 -4.45 -0.11 -9.91
CA TRP A 71 -4.99 0.89 -10.82
C TRP A 71 -4.42 2.29 -10.61
N VAL A 72 -3.57 2.47 -9.59
CA VAL A 72 -2.90 3.75 -9.32
C VAL A 72 -1.94 4.12 -10.45
N LEU A 73 -1.15 3.17 -10.95
CA LEU A 73 -0.20 3.38 -12.06
C LEU A 73 -0.30 2.21 -13.05
N PRO A 74 -1.34 2.17 -13.91
CA PRO A 74 -1.59 1.01 -14.76
C PRO A 74 -0.46 0.75 -15.75
N ASP A 75 0.18 1.79 -16.27
CA ASP A 75 1.29 1.67 -17.21
C ASP A 75 2.56 1.11 -16.55
N LYS A 76 2.66 1.21 -15.23
CA LYS A 76 3.76 0.64 -14.43
C LYS A 76 3.37 -0.67 -13.73
N ALA A 77 2.19 -1.23 -14.00
CA ALA A 77 1.75 -2.47 -13.36
C ALA A 77 2.55 -3.70 -13.81
N LYS A 78 3.25 -3.63 -14.95
CA LYS A 78 4.18 -4.67 -15.42
C LYS A 78 5.58 -4.42 -14.85
N TYR A 79 5.86 -4.96 -13.67
CA TYR A 79 7.13 -4.75 -12.95
C TYR A 79 8.33 -5.57 -13.48
N TRP A 80 8.18 -6.28 -14.60
CA TRP A 80 9.17 -7.24 -15.13
C TRP A 80 9.61 -6.96 -16.57
N ALA A 81 9.42 -5.72 -17.06
CA ALA A 81 10.01 -5.27 -18.32
C ALA A 81 11.41 -4.68 -18.07
#